data_AF-A0A4Q2XTB8-F1
#
_entry.id   AF-A0A4Q2XTB8-F1
#
_cell.length_a   1.000
_cell.length_b   1.000
_cell.length_c   1.000
_cell.angle_alpha   90.00
_cell.angle_beta   90.00
_cell.angle_gamma   90.00
#
_symmetry.space_group_name_H-M   'P 1'
#
loop_
_entity.id
_entity.type
_entity.pdbx_description
1 polymer ?
#
loop_
_entity_poly.entity_id
_entity_poly.type
_entity_poly.pdbx_seq_one_letter_code
_entity_poly.pdbx_strand_id
1 'polypeptide(L)'
;MKPLHKYSIPLLATLAVTAGTSLASDDFAENDIAIAFYQITQPAPDWVNGPDTYVVNLGQGSLYRENTKNNVPVSTINPAITSSNIGADLAATFGADWAESGTVYWCVVGGVTQNGPVTNGDPARTNYYSRARASFNTGDLGPGTSINTISSSNRGILTNKVTEFLKDGVNSAILGAPTSSTSGANVSGVIIPTSTRGSLDEFLPNEALTYFGIGIDPRQVLASGPISGTAGLQGALDLYRFIHTTTGADLTVGASSGNAVAGTGQFIGTLTLDSTGNLKIQGVGSAPPVANFSTWATTNNVTGGVNGDSDNDGISNLMEYALALNPAGSDGTPGSFNGSTISFTKRAEAVTNNDVTYAIQE
;
A
#
# COMPACT_ATOMS: atom_id res chain seq x y z
N MET A 1 -57.14 -29.15 45.98
CA MET A 1 -55.90 -29.08 45.19
C MET A 1 -55.85 -27.71 44.51
N LYS A 2 -54.89 -26.85 44.86
CA LYS A 2 -54.74 -25.50 44.27
C LYS A 2 -53.84 -25.59 43.02
N PRO A 3 -54.14 -24.89 41.92
CA PRO A 3 -53.35 -24.96 40.69
C PRO A 3 -52.01 -24.22 40.84
N LEU A 4 -50.92 -24.92 40.53
CA LEU A 4 -49.57 -24.36 40.39
C LEU A 4 -49.54 -23.38 39.22
N HIS A 5 -49.27 -22.11 39.52
CA HIS A 5 -48.95 -21.11 38.50
C HIS A 5 -47.50 -21.32 38.04
N LYS A 6 -47.32 -21.64 36.75
CA LYS A 6 -46.02 -21.69 36.11
C LYS A 6 -45.58 -20.25 35.81
N TYR A 7 -44.54 -19.77 36.49
CA TYR A 7 -43.89 -18.52 36.16
C TYR A 7 -42.84 -18.77 35.08
N SER A 8 -43.04 -18.19 33.90
CA SER A 8 -42.06 -18.13 32.83
C SER A 8 -41.00 -17.09 33.19
N ILE A 9 -39.76 -17.52 33.38
CA ILE A 9 -38.62 -16.62 33.58
C ILE A 9 -38.31 -15.96 32.23
N PRO A 10 -38.29 -14.62 32.11
CA PRO A 10 -37.88 -13.96 30.88
C PRO A 10 -36.41 -14.26 30.61
N LEU A 11 -36.13 -14.74 29.41
CA LEU A 11 -34.79 -14.95 28.87
C LEU A 11 -34.05 -13.60 28.89
N LEU A 12 -33.03 -13.49 29.73
CA LEU A 12 -32.11 -12.36 29.74
C LEU A 12 -31.36 -12.38 28.40
N ALA A 13 -31.70 -11.47 27.49
CA ALA A 13 -30.90 -11.23 26.30
C ALA A 13 -29.54 -10.71 26.77
N THR A 14 -28.50 -11.52 26.62
CA THR A 14 -27.11 -11.10 26.80
C THR A 14 -26.86 -9.98 25.82
N LEU A 15 -26.76 -8.75 26.33
CA LEU A 15 -26.22 -7.63 25.59
C LEU A 15 -24.76 -8.00 25.33
N ALA A 16 -24.47 -8.52 24.14
CA ALA A 16 -23.10 -8.63 23.67
C ALA A 16 -22.58 -7.19 23.56
N VAL A 17 -21.86 -6.75 24.59
CA VAL A 17 -20.97 -5.60 24.47
C VAL A 17 -19.91 -6.07 23.47
N THR A 18 -20.15 -5.79 22.19
CA THR A 18 -19.10 -5.84 21.18
C THR A 18 -17.97 -4.99 21.74
N ALA A 19 -16.82 -5.62 22.00
CA ALA A 19 -15.62 -4.90 22.37
C ALA A 19 -15.49 -3.76 21.35
N GLY A 20 -15.57 -2.52 21.82
CA GLY A 20 -15.44 -1.35 20.97
C GLY A 20 -14.18 -1.53 20.14
N THR A 21 -14.32 -1.37 18.83
CA THR A 21 -13.19 -1.29 17.91
C THR A 21 -12.13 -0.41 18.56
N SER A 22 -10.91 -0.93 18.69
CA SER A 22 -9.81 -0.14 19.24
C SER A 22 -9.75 1.14 18.43
N LEU A 23 -10.07 2.27 19.07
CA LEU A 23 -9.96 3.56 18.42
C LEU A 23 -8.49 3.75 18.08
N ALA A 24 -8.18 3.73 16.79
CA ALA A 24 -6.84 4.01 16.29
C ALA A 24 -6.37 5.37 16.85
N SER A 25 -5.09 5.45 17.22
CA SER A 25 -4.52 6.53 18.02
C SER A 25 -3.58 7.45 17.24
N ASP A 26 -3.58 7.41 15.91
CA ASP A 26 -2.52 8.03 15.12
C ASP A 26 -3.03 9.16 14.24
N ASP A 27 -2.38 10.29 14.41
CA ASP A 27 -2.60 11.47 13.59
C ASP A 27 -1.79 11.36 12.31
N PHE A 28 -2.48 11.44 11.17
CA PHE A 28 -1.82 11.58 9.87
C PHE A 28 -0.94 12.83 9.92
N ALA A 29 0.37 12.67 9.69
CA ALA A 29 1.34 13.75 9.66
C ALA A 29 1.45 14.39 8.27
N GLU A 30 2.10 15.56 8.19
CA GLU A 30 2.34 16.17 6.88
C GLU A 30 3.20 15.24 6.03
N ASN A 31 2.86 15.11 4.75
CA ASN A 31 3.44 14.15 3.81
C ASN A 31 3.01 12.68 3.97
N ASP A 32 2.11 12.35 4.90
CA ASP A 32 1.60 10.98 4.98
C ASP A 32 0.72 10.62 3.79
N ILE A 33 0.79 9.35 3.41
CA ILE A 33 -0.10 8.72 2.44
C ILE A 33 -1.11 7.88 3.20
N ALA A 34 -2.38 8.02 2.83
CA ALA A 34 -3.49 7.24 3.32
C ALA A 34 -4.04 6.35 2.21
N ILE A 35 -4.43 5.13 2.56
CA ILE A 35 -5.39 4.35 1.80
C ILE A 35 -6.75 4.50 2.48
N ALA A 36 -7.79 4.74 1.70
CA ALA A 36 -9.14 4.91 2.21
C ALA A 36 -10.11 4.00 1.46
N PHE A 37 -11.03 3.41 2.19
CA PHE A 37 -12.06 2.49 1.74
C PHE A 37 -13.42 3.02 2.15
N TYR A 38 -14.42 2.84 1.30
CA TYR A 38 -15.81 3.13 1.62
C TYR A 38 -16.74 2.27 0.79
N GLN A 39 -17.98 2.12 1.23
CA GLN A 39 -18.98 1.34 0.52
C GLN A 39 -19.98 2.24 -0.19
N ILE A 40 -20.44 1.82 -1.37
CA ILE A 40 -21.62 2.37 -2.04
C ILE A 40 -22.68 1.27 -2.06
N THR A 41 -23.71 1.42 -1.24
CA THR A 41 -24.76 0.40 -1.04
C THR A 41 -25.82 0.41 -2.13
N GLN A 42 -25.99 1.54 -2.80
CA GLN A 42 -26.86 1.66 -3.97
C GLN A 42 -26.10 2.45 -5.05
N PRO A 43 -25.79 1.85 -6.22
CA PRO A 43 -25.09 2.56 -7.29
C PRO A 43 -26.02 3.56 -8.01
N ALA A 44 -25.49 4.22 -9.04
CA ALA A 44 -26.25 5.15 -9.88
C ALA A 44 -27.66 4.63 -10.25
N PRO A 45 -28.69 5.50 -10.27
CA PRO A 45 -28.60 6.96 -10.13
C PRO A 45 -28.63 7.47 -8.68
N ASP A 46 -29.02 6.65 -7.71
CA ASP A 46 -29.36 7.10 -6.34
C ASP A 46 -28.20 7.03 -5.33
N TRP A 47 -26.99 6.68 -5.80
CA TRP A 47 -25.71 6.73 -5.09
C TRP A 47 -25.79 6.89 -3.56
N VAL A 48 -26.00 5.79 -2.85
CA VAL A 48 -26.06 5.80 -1.37
C VAL A 48 -24.72 5.36 -0.80
N ASN A 49 -24.09 6.23 -0.02
CA ASN A 49 -22.88 5.90 0.74
C ASN A 49 -23.21 4.94 1.89
N GLY A 50 -22.29 4.02 2.16
CA GLY A 50 -22.27 3.26 3.39
C GLY A 50 -22.09 4.17 4.61
N PRO A 51 -22.32 3.62 5.82
CA PRO A 51 -22.24 4.40 7.05
C PRO A 51 -20.79 4.79 7.41
N ASP A 52 -19.80 4.07 6.90
CA ASP A 52 -18.42 4.15 7.37
C ASP A 52 -17.40 4.25 6.23
N THR A 53 -16.31 4.96 6.52
CA THR A 53 -15.05 4.97 5.78
C THR A 53 -13.98 4.31 6.65
N TYR A 54 -13.17 3.43 6.08
CA TYR A 54 -11.99 2.87 6.75
C TYR A 54 -10.71 3.46 6.14
N VAL A 55 -9.82 4.02 6.96
CA VAL A 55 -8.62 4.73 6.52
C VAL A 55 -7.39 4.17 7.21
N VAL A 56 -6.34 3.87 6.45
CA VAL A 56 -5.08 3.36 6.99
C VAL A 56 -3.94 4.29 6.60
N ASN A 57 -3.10 4.64 7.58
CA ASN A 57 -1.87 5.40 7.34
C ASN A 57 -0.79 4.47 6.76
N LEU A 58 -0.44 4.71 5.50
CA LEU A 58 0.64 4.02 4.79
C LEU A 58 2.02 4.58 5.20
N GLY A 59 2.06 5.74 5.86
CA GLY A 59 3.27 6.40 6.33
C GLY A 59 3.78 7.47 5.37
N GLN A 60 5.02 7.91 5.58
CA GLN A 60 5.59 9.05 4.85
C GLN A 60 5.69 8.80 3.35
N GLY A 61 5.22 9.76 2.55
CA GLY A 61 5.24 9.68 1.09
C GLY A 61 6.63 9.51 0.49
N SER A 62 7.69 9.97 1.16
CA SER A 62 9.07 9.73 0.74
C SER A 62 9.47 8.26 0.68
N LEU A 63 8.82 7.38 1.46
CA LEU A 63 9.07 5.94 1.44
C LEU A 63 8.54 5.26 0.17
N TYR A 64 7.60 5.91 -0.52
CA TYR A 64 6.93 5.38 -1.71
C TYR A 64 7.56 5.81 -3.02
N ARG A 65 8.63 6.59 -2.95
CA ARG A 65 9.32 7.09 -4.14
C ARG A 65 10.48 6.14 -4.40
N GLU A 66 10.37 5.30 -5.44
CA GLU A 66 11.45 4.39 -5.81
C GLU A 66 12.71 5.11 -6.30
N ASN A 67 13.87 4.70 -5.77
CA ASN A 67 15.16 5.17 -6.24
C ASN A 67 16.05 4.01 -6.66
N THR A 68 15.87 3.53 -7.89
CA THR A 68 16.76 2.52 -8.50
C THR A 68 18.20 3.02 -8.64
N LYS A 69 18.44 4.33 -8.75
CA LYS A 69 19.79 4.92 -8.78
C LYS A 69 20.50 4.86 -7.42
N ASN A 70 19.74 4.90 -6.32
CA ASN A 70 20.26 4.89 -4.95
C ASN A 70 19.96 3.57 -4.21
N ASN A 71 19.49 2.53 -4.92
CA ASN A 71 19.20 1.21 -4.36
C ASN A 71 18.25 1.25 -3.15
N VAL A 72 17.22 2.12 -3.20
CA VAL A 72 16.19 2.22 -2.15
C VAL A 72 14.98 1.41 -2.61
N PRO A 73 14.80 0.17 -2.12
CA PRO A 73 13.60 -0.61 -2.40
C PRO A 73 12.41 -0.03 -1.63
N VAL A 74 11.26 0.10 -2.29
CA VAL A 74 9.99 0.34 -1.58
C VAL A 74 9.51 -1.02 -1.07
N SER A 75 9.95 -1.45 0.10
CA SER A 75 9.63 -2.80 0.60
C SER A 75 8.63 -2.84 1.75
N THR A 76 8.35 -1.72 2.42
CA THR A 76 7.51 -1.74 3.63
C THR A 76 6.40 -0.71 3.51
N ILE A 77 5.19 -1.22 3.34
CA ILE A 77 3.99 -0.49 3.75
C ILE A 77 4.11 -0.30 5.25
N ASN A 78 3.99 0.94 5.72
CA ASN A 78 4.12 1.38 7.12
C ASN A 78 4.66 0.27 8.06
N PRO A 79 5.95 0.29 8.45
CA PRO A 79 6.55 -0.79 9.22
C PRO A 79 5.90 -1.02 10.59
N ALA A 80 5.06 -0.09 11.08
CA ALA A 80 4.25 -0.29 12.28
C ALA A 80 3.03 -1.21 12.08
N ILE A 81 2.58 -1.42 10.84
CA ILE A 81 1.53 -2.39 10.51
C ILE A 81 2.19 -3.78 10.45
N THR A 82 2.06 -4.53 11.54
CA THR A 82 2.82 -5.76 11.83
C THR A 82 2.71 -6.85 10.74
N SER A 83 1.70 -6.79 9.86
CA SER A 83 1.49 -7.75 8.77
C SER A 83 1.20 -7.14 7.40
N SER A 84 1.11 -5.80 7.27
CA SER A 84 0.50 -5.13 6.10
C SER A 84 -0.86 -5.73 5.68
N ASN A 85 -1.52 -6.50 6.57
CA ASN A 85 -2.78 -7.17 6.32
C ASN A 85 -3.88 -6.43 7.08
N ILE A 86 -4.87 -5.94 6.34
CA ILE A 86 -6.01 -5.18 6.85
C ILE A 86 -7.34 -5.93 6.65
N GLY A 87 -7.29 -7.22 6.30
CA GLY A 87 -8.46 -7.99 5.90
C GLY A 87 -9.48 -8.18 7.03
N ALA A 88 -9.01 -8.32 8.27
CA ALA A 88 -9.89 -8.40 9.44
C ALA A 88 -10.67 -7.09 9.66
N ASP A 89 -9.99 -5.95 9.53
CA ASP A 89 -10.60 -4.62 9.69
C ASP A 89 -11.59 -4.32 8.56
N LEU A 90 -11.23 -4.70 7.32
CA LEU A 90 -12.13 -4.61 6.17
C LEU A 90 -13.37 -5.50 6.33
N ALA A 91 -13.20 -6.74 6.81
CA ALA A 91 -14.32 -7.65 7.06
C ALA A 91 -15.23 -7.14 8.19
N ALA A 92 -14.65 -6.53 9.23
CA ALA A 92 -15.41 -5.92 10.31
C ALA A 92 -16.19 -4.68 9.84
N THR A 93 -15.63 -3.89 8.93
CA THR A 93 -16.23 -2.63 8.46
C THR A 93 -17.26 -2.85 7.36
N PHE A 94 -16.97 -3.70 6.36
CA PHE A 94 -17.75 -3.83 5.13
C PHE A 94 -18.41 -5.21 4.95
N GLY A 95 -18.18 -6.14 5.87
CA GLY A 95 -18.68 -7.52 5.80
C GLY A 95 -17.63 -8.50 5.27
N ALA A 96 -17.85 -9.80 5.53
CA ALA A 96 -16.89 -10.86 5.19
C ALA A 96 -16.63 -11.00 3.68
N ASP A 97 -17.54 -10.51 2.85
CA ASP A 97 -17.48 -10.48 1.39
C ASP A 97 -16.94 -9.15 0.82
N TRP A 98 -16.33 -8.30 1.66
CA TRP A 98 -15.80 -6.98 1.25
C TRP A 98 -15.02 -7.00 -0.06
N ALA A 99 -14.19 -8.04 -0.24
CA ALA A 99 -13.29 -8.24 -1.37
C ALA A 99 -14.00 -8.52 -2.70
N GLU A 100 -15.23 -9.03 -2.65
CA GLU A 100 -15.99 -9.50 -3.83
C GLU A 100 -17.36 -8.81 -3.96
N SER A 101 -17.68 -7.90 -3.03
CA SER A 101 -18.99 -7.29 -2.92
C SER A 101 -19.41 -6.47 -4.15
N GLY A 102 -18.46 -5.96 -4.95
CA GLY A 102 -18.74 -5.00 -6.02
C GLY A 102 -19.18 -3.63 -5.51
N THR A 103 -19.14 -3.41 -4.19
CA THR A 103 -19.66 -2.20 -3.53
C THR A 103 -18.60 -1.45 -2.74
N VAL A 104 -17.44 -2.07 -2.46
CA VAL A 104 -16.34 -1.42 -1.75
C VAL A 104 -15.44 -0.71 -2.75
N TYR A 105 -15.29 0.59 -2.56
CA TYR A 105 -14.44 1.48 -3.33
C TYR A 105 -13.22 1.83 -2.49
N TRP A 106 -12.07 1.97 -3.13
CA TRP A 106 -10.85 2.34 -2.44
C TRP A 106 -9.95 3.24 -3.28
N CYS A 107 -9.16 4.06 -2.61
CA CYS A 107 -8.23 5.01 -3.22
C CYS A 107 -7.01 5.24 -2.32
N VAL A 108 -5.96 5.82 -2.88
CA VAL A 108 -4.78 6.29 -2.15
C VAL A 108 -4.64 7.80 -2.35
N VAL A 109 -4.49 8.53 -1.25
CA VAL A 109 -4.32 9.98 -1.25
C VAL A 109 -3.32 10.43 -0.19
N GLY A 110 -2.72 11.59 -0.37
CA GLY A 110 -1.77 12.14 0.59
C GLY A 110 -1.18 13.45 0.10
N GLY A 111 -0.36 14.11 0.90
CA GLY A 111 0.29 15.32 0.43
C GLY A 111 0.90 16.23 1.49
N VAL A 112 1.43 17.35 1.00
CA VAL A 112 1.96 18.47 1.77
C VAL A 112 1.00 19.63 1.64
N THR A 113 0.73 20.32 2.76
CA THR A 113 -0.28 21.38 2.83
C THR A 113 0.05 22.56 1.91
N GLN A 114 -0.91 23.47 1.73
CA GLN A 114 -0.80 24.55 0.76
C GLN A 114 0.35 25.53 1.04
N ASN A 115 0.68 25.72 2.31
CA ASN A 115 1.68 26.67 2.81
C ASN A 115 2.72 25.98 3.71
N GLY A 116 2.79 24.64 3.64
CA GLY A 116 3.75 23.86 4.43
C GLY A 116 5.19 24.10 4.00
N PRO A 117 6.18 23.79 4.86
CA PRO A 117 7.57 23.75 4.45
C PRO A 117 7.80 22.64 3.41
N VAL A 118 9.02 22.57 2.87
CA VAL A 118 9.45 21.36 2.19
C VAL A 118 9.53 20.23 3.23
N THR A 119 8.73 19.19 3.04
CA THR A 119 8.63 18.06 3.97
C THR A 119 9.07 16.80 3.26
N ASN A 120 10.15 16.16 3.74
CA ASN A 120 10.71 14.94 3.15
C ASN A 120 10.94 15.05 1.62
N GLY A 121 11.45 16.19 1.16
CA GLY A 121 11.68 16.43 -0.27
C GLY A 121 10.42 16.70 -1.10
N ASP A 122 9.26 16.90 -0.47
CA ASP A 122 8.08 17.42 -1.13
C ASP A 122 7.88 18.90 -0.82
N PRO A 123 7.82 19.78 -1.83
CA PRO A 123 7.43 21.15 -1.62
C PRO A 123 5.95 21.25 -1.26
N ALA A 124 5.55 22.41 -0.74
CA ALA A 124 4.15 22.76 -0.51
C ALA A 124 3.27 22.41 -1.72
N ARG A 125 2.04 21.96 -1.45
CA ARG A 125 1.06 21.54 -2.48
C ARG A 125 1.51 20.34 -3.32
N THR A 126 2.38 19.50 -2.77
CA THR A 126 2.61 18.18 -3.37
C THR A 126 1.47 17.27 -2.99
N ASN A 127 0.94 16.54 -3.98
CA ASN A 127 -0.19 15.63 -3.78
C ASN A 127 0.17 14.23 -4.24
N TYR A 128 -0.34 13.25 -3.51
CA TYR A 128 -0.35 11.84 -3.89
C TYR A 128 -1.76 11.43 -4.25
N TYR A 129 -1.89 10.68 -5.33
CA TYR A 129 -3.19 10.32 -5.86
C TYR A 129 -3.12 8.99 -6.61
N SER A 130 -4.09 8.12 -6.37
CA SER A 130 -4.21 6.84 -7.07
C SER A 130 -4.90 6.96 -8.42
N ARG A 131 -4.78 5.90 -9.22
CA ARG A 131 -5.62 5.62 -10.39
C ARG A 131 -5.85 4.11 -10.47
N ALA A 132 -7.08 3.70 -10.73
CA ALA A 132 -7.40 2.28 -10.91
C ALA A 132 -6.70 1.64 -12.10
N ARG A 133 -6.26 0.39 -11.90
CA ARG A 133 -5.86 -0.52 -12.98
C ARG A 133 -6.97 -1.51 -13.28
N ALA A 134 -7.24 -1.71 -14.56
CA ALA A 134 -8.11 -2.79 -15.04
C ALA A 134 -7.38 -4.16 -15.06
N SER A 135 -6.05 -4.15 -15.13
CA SER A 135 -5.21 -5.34 -15.13
C SER A 135 -3.85 -5.07 -14.49
N PHE A 136 -3.26 -6.11 -13.90
CA PHE A 136 -1.92 -6.03 -13.31
C PHE A 136 -1.22 -7.38 -13.41
N ASN A 137 -0.03 -7.40 -14.01
CA ASN A 137 0.86 -8.55 -13.95
C ASN A 137 2.05 -8.24 -13.05
N THR A 138 2.53 -9.27 -12.35
CA THR A 138 3.77 -9.21 -11.58
C THR A 138 4.90 -8.83 -12.54
N GLY A 139 5.48 -7.66 -12.34
CA GLY A 139 6.54 -7.12 -13.21
C GLY A 139 6.11 -5.98 -14.14
N ASP A 140 4.84 -5.58 -14.11
CA ASP A 140 4.41 -4.38 -14.83
C ASP A 140 5.21 -3.17 -14.34
N LEU A 141 5.89 -2.47 -15.26
CA LEU A 141 6.75 -1.31 -14.95
C LEU A 141 5.94 -0.02 -14.70
N GLY A 142 4.65 -0.14 -14.42
CA GLY A 142 3.70 0.96 -14.44
C GLY A 142 3.27 1.37 -15.85
N PRO A 143 2.43 2.40 -15.97
CA PRO A 143 2.08 2.98 -17.26
C PRO A 143 3.30 3.68 -17.87
N GLY A 144 3.56 3.41 -19.16
CA GLY A 144 4.71 3.97 -19.89
C GLY A 144 4.70 5.49 -20.09
N THR A 145 3.73 6.23 -19.53
CA THR A 145 3.62 7.68 -19.65
C THR A 145 3.09 8.31 -18.36
N SER A 146 3.60 9.50 -18.06
CA SER A 146 3.03 10.43 -17.08
C SER A 146 1.57 10.72 -17.37
N ILE A 147 0.74 10.86 -16.34
CA ILE A 147 -0.63 11.35 -16.50
C ILE A 147 -0.66 12.83 -16.86
N ASN A 148 -1.80 13.24 -17.43
CA ASN A 148 -2.11 14.60 -17.86
C ASN A 148 -1.64 15.66 -16.86
N THR A 149 -1.11 16.76 -17.40
CA THR A 149 -0.74 17.94 -16.61
C THR A 149 -1.99 18.55 -15.95
N ILE A 150 -1.95 18.66 -14.63
CA ILE A 150 -2.97 19.34 -13.82
C ILE A 150 -2.59 20.82 -13.69
N SER A 151 -3.57 21.72 -13.86
CA SER A 151 -3.36 23.15 -13.68
C SER A 151 -2.95 23.50 -12.24
N SER A 152 -2.27 24.64 -12.06
CA SER A 152 -1.90 25.12 -10.71
C SER A 152 -3.11 25.27 -9.79
N SER A 153 -4.23 25.78 -10.32
CA SER A 153 -5.48 25.96 -9.58
C SER A 153 -6.04 24.62 -9.10
N ASN A 154 -6.10 23.61 -9.98
CA ASN A 154 -6.63 22.28 -9.63
C ASN A 154 -5.72 21.57 -8.63
N ARG A 155 -4.40 21.74 -8.71
CA ARG A 155 -3.48 21.24 -7.66
C ARG A 155 -3.74 21.88 -6.30
N GLY A 156 -4.02 23.18 -6.27
CA GLY A 156 -4.39 23.88 -5.04
C GLY A 156 -5.69 23.36 -4.44
N ILE A 157 -6.71 23.14 -5.27
CA ILE A 157 -8.00 22.55 -4.86
C ILE A 157 -7.79 21.14 -4.29
N LEU A 158 -7.03 20.29 -4.99
CA LEU A 158 -6.71 18.94 -4.53
C LEU A 158 -6.00 18.97 -3.16
N THR A 159 -4.99 19.83 -3.01
CA THR A 159 -4.24 19.98 -1.75
C THR A 159 -5.16 20.34 -0.59
N ASN A 160 -6.05 21.31 -0.80
CA ASN A 160 -6.99 21.74 0.23
C ASN A 160 -7.95 20.62 0.61
N LYS A 161 -8.42 19.86 -0.39
CA LYS A 161 -9.35 18.74 -0.19
C LYS A 161 -8.69 17.56 0.54
N VAL A 162 -7.44 17.21 0.19
CA VAL A 162 -6.67 16.18 0.90
C VAL A 162 -6.40 16.62 2.34
N THR A 163 -6.11 17.90 2.55
CA THR A 163 -5.91 18.48 3.89
C THR A 163 -7.19 18.40 4.71
N GLU A 164 -8.33 18.81 4.15
CA GLU A 164 -9.65 18.72 4.79
C GLU A 164 -9.99 17.27 5.16
N PHE A 165 -9.78 16.31 4.25
CA PHE A 165 -10.02 14.90 4.53
C PHE A 165 -9.10 14.33 5.63
N LEU A 166 -7.77 14.43 5.47
CA LEU A 166 -6.83 13.78 6.39
C LEU A 166 -6.66 14.52 7.72
N LYS A 167 -6.64 15.85 7.70
CA LYS A 167 -6.35 16.67 8.91
C LYS A 167 -7.61 17.06 9.64
N ASP A 168 -8.62 17.53 8.92
CA ASP A 168 -9.84 18.01 9.56
C ASP A 168 -10.84 16.87 9.77
N GLY A 169 -10.92 15.91 8.86
CA GLY A 169 -11.80 14.74 8.98
C GLY A 169 -11.19 13.64 9.83
N VAL A 170 -10.18 12.95 9.29
CA VAL A 170 -9.59 11.75 9.91
C VAL A 170 -9.01 12.03 11.28
N ASN A 171 -8.09 13.00 11.42
CA ASN A 171 -7.48 13.29 12.72
C ASN A 171 -8.51 13.80 13.74
N SER A 172 -9.55 14.55 13.33
CA SER A 172 -10.60 14.99 14.28
C SER A 172 -11.50 13.85 14.75
N ALA A 173 -11.65 12.78 13.94
CA ALA A 173 -12.36 11.57 14.35
C ALA A 173 -11.57 10.74 15.38
N ILE A 174 -10.28 11.01 15.57
CA ILE A 174 -9.43 10.33 16.54
C ILE A 174 -9.56 11.02 17.90
N LEU A 175 -10.29 10.38 18.82
CA LEU A 175 -10.52 10.90 20.17
C LEU A 175 -9.20 11.01 20.95
N GLY A 176 -8.80 12.24 21.30
CA GLY A 176 -7.61 12.50 22.11
C GLY A 176 -6.31 12.69 21.32
N ALA A 177 -6.40 12.81 20.00
CA ALA A 177 -5.31 13.19 19.11
C ALA A 177 -4.54 14.43 19.64
N PRO A 178 -3.22 14.33 19.92
CA PRO A 178 -2.41 15.51 20.20
C PRO A 178 -2.39 16.46 19.00
N THR A 179 -2.25 17.77 19.23
CA THR A 179 -2.08 18.76 18.15
C THR A 179 -0.76 18.61 17.37
N SER A 180 0.04 17.57 17.66
CA SER A 180 1.32 17.27 17.03
C SER A 180 1.30 15.85 16.50
N SER A 181 1.06 15.72 15.19
CA SER A 181 0.99 14.45 14.48
C SER A 181 2.35 13.78 14.33
N THR A 182 2.45 12.47 14.60
CA THR A 182 3.66 11.66 14.35
C THR A 182 3.35 10.67 13.23
N SER A 183 4.13 10.70 12.15
CA SER A 183 3.89 9.83 10.99
C SER A 183 4.05 8.34 11.33
N GLY A 184 3.14 7.50 10.84
CA GLY A 184 3.33 6.04 10.75
C GLY A 184 3.36 5.30 12.09
N ALA A 185 2.76 5.84 13.15
CA ALA A 185 2.69 5.15 14.44
C ALA A 185 1.53 4.14 14.53
N ASN A 186 0.63 4.13 13.55
CA ASN A 186 -0.52 3.23 13.48
C ASN A 186 -0.17 1.74 13.45
N VAL A 187 -0.83 0.97 14.32
CA VAL A 187 -0.89 -0.50 14.27
C VAL A 187 -2.17 -1.03 13.59
N SER A 188 -3.18 -0.17 13.37
CA SER A 188 -4.46 -0.49 12.71
C SER A 188 -5.04 0.79 12.06
N GLY A 189 -6.08 0.66 11.23
CA GLY A 189 -6.76 1.78 10.59
C GLY A 189 -7.84 2.44 11.45
N VAL A 190 -8.33 3.58 10.97
CA VAL A 190 -9.35 4.44 11.58
C VAL A 190 -10.69 4.22 10.85
N ILE A 191 -11.78 4.04 11.59
CA ILE A 191 -13.14 4.04 11.04
C ILE A 191 -13.76 5.41 11.27
N ILE A 192 -14.27 6.03 10.21
CA ILE A 192 -14.87 7.36 10.20
C ILE A 192 -16.30 7.24 9.70
N PRO A 193 -17.31 7.53 10.54
CA PRO A 193 -18.69 7.59 10.07
C PRO A 193 -18.85 8.65 8.99
N THR A 194 -19.63 8.38 7.95
CA THR A 194 -19.95 9.35 6.87
C THR A 194 -20.74 10.56 7.36
N SER A 195 -21.25 10.53 8.60
CA SER A 195 -21.82 11.70 9.28
C SER A 195 -20.76 12.66 9.85
N THR A 196 -19.48 12.28 9.84
CA THR A 196 -18.37 13.11 10.29
C THR A 196 -17.98 14.10 9.20
N ARG A 197 -17.86 15.38 9.54
CA ARG A 197 -17.38 16.41 8.61
C ARG A 197 -15.99 16.04 8.07
N GLY A 198 -15.77 16.24 6.77
CA GLY A 198 -14.51 15.89 6.13
C GLY A 198 -14.35 14.38 5.92
N SER A 199 -15.43 13.61 5.91
CA SER A 199 -15.44 12.20 5.52
C SER A 199 -15.05 12.02 4.05
N LEU A 200 -14.72 10.77 3.67
CA LEU A 200 -14.23 10.48 2.33
C LEU A 200 -15.29 10.78 1.25
N ASP A 201 -16.58 10.69 1.56
CA ASP A 201 -17.64 10.98 0.60
C ASP A 201 -17.83 12.49 0.32
N GLU A 202 -17.48 13.36 1.26
CA GLU A 202 -17.38 14.81 1.00
C GLU A 202 -16.16 15.13 0.11
N PHE A 203 -15.12 14.30 0.20
CA PHE A 203 -13.89 14.42 -0.58
C PHE A 203 -14.02 13.80 -1.99
N LEU A 204 -14.63 12.63 -2.11
CA LEU A 204 -14.88 11.86 -3.34
C LEU A 204 -16.38 11.66 -3.57
N PRO A 205 -17.11 12.70 -4.01
CA PRO A 205 -18.52 12.56 -4.27
C PRO A 205 -18.79 11.51 -5.36
N ASN A 206 -19.92 10.82 -5.23
CA ASN A 206 -20.29 9.73 -6.13
C ASN A 206 -20.63 10.20 -7.57
N GLU A 207 -20.89 11.49 -7.75
CA GLU A 207 -21.21 12.07 -9.05
C GLU A 207 -19.94 12.25 -9.90
N ALA A 208 -19.99 11.84 -11.17
CA ALA A 208 -18.89 11.85 -12.15
C ALA A 208 -18.37 13.25 -12.55
N LEU A 209 -18.62 14.28 -11.74
CA LEU A 209 -18.03 15.59 -11.90
C LEU A 209 -16.54 15.47 -11.58
N THR A 210 -15.72 15.44 -12.64
CA THR A 210 -14.25 15.55 -12.66
C THR A 210 -13.65 15.64 -11.26
N TYR A 211 -13.28 14.50 -10.66
CA TYR A 211 -12.67 14.45 -9.33
C TYR A 211 -11.56 15.51 -9.23
N PHE A 212 -11.77 16.50 -8.36
CA PHE A 212 -10.88 17.66 -8.14
C PHE A 212 -10.50 18.46 -9.41
N GLY A 213 -11.34 18.42 -10.44
CA GLY A 213 -11.05 19.03 -11.75
C GLY A 213 -9.91 18.33 -12.52
N ILE A 214 -9.51 17.13 -12.09
CA ILE A 214 -8.40 16.35 -12.67
C ILE A 214 -8.89 15.50 -13.84
N GLY A 215 -10.19 15.16 -13.86
CA GLY A 215 -10.79 14.29 -14.88
C GLY A 215 -10.32 12.84 -14.77
N ILE A 216 -9.82 12.43 -13.60
CA ILE A 216 -9.34 11.08 -13.31
C ILE A 216 -10.01 10.59 -12.03
N ASP A 217 -10.71 9.46 -12.12
CA ASP A 217 -11.25 8.76 -10.96
C ASP A 217 -10.10 8.12 -10.16
N PRO A 218 -9.90 8.50 -8.88
CA PRO A 218 -8.85 7.89 -8.06
C PRO A 218 -9.22 6.48 -7.62
N ARG A 219 -10.49 6.13 -7.69
CA ARG A 219 -11.05 4.98 -7.00
C ARG A 219 -10.97 3.77 -7.90
N GLN A 220 -10.80 2.63 -7.26
CA GLN A 220 -11.13 1.34 -7.84
C GLN A 220 -12.28 0.72 -7.05
N VAL A 221 -13.15 0.00 -7.75
CA VAL A 221 -14.16 -0.87 -7.13
C VAL A 221 -13.54 -2.25 -6.96
N LEU A 222 -13.64 -2.80 -5.76
CA LEU A 222 -13.37 -4.21 -5.51
C LEU A 222 -14.53 -5.01 -6.10
N ALA A 223 -14.30 -5.57 -7.29
CA ALA A 223 -15.31 -6.25 -8.08
C ALA A 223 -15.49 -7.71 -7.66
N SER A 224 -16.52 -8.36 -8.21
CA SER A 224 -16.72 -9.80 -8.07
C SER A 224 -15.63 -10.57 -8.83
N GLY A 225 -14.50 -10.78 -8.17
CA GLY A 225 -13.39 -11.58 -8.65
C GLY A 225 -12.13 -10.78 -8.97
N PRO A 226 -11.01 -11.47 -9.16
CA PRO A 226 -9.71 -10.84 -9.26
C PRO A 226 -9.60 -9.97 -10.51
N ILE A 227 -8.82 -8.90 -10.40
CA ILE A 227 -8.43 -8.11 -11.58
C ILE A 227 -7.68 -8.99 -12.57
N SER A 228 -7.75 -8.65 -13.86
CA SER A 228 -7.09 -9.46 -14.89
C SER A 228 -5.56 -9.42 -14.75
N GLY A 229 -4.87 -10.55 -14.97
CA GLY A 229 -3.41 -10.66 -14.87
C GLY A 229 -2.97 -11.65 -13.80
N THR A 230 -2.24 -11.19 -12.78
CA THR A 230 -1.76 -12.01 -11.66
C THR A 230 -2.92 -12.61 -10.86
N ALA A 231 -2.88 -13.93 -10.66
CA ALA A 231 -3.89 -14.64 -9.88
C ALA A 231 -3.97 -14.11 -8.43
N GLY A 232 -5.18 -13.85 -7.94
CA GLY A 232 -5.47 -13.60 -6.52
C GLY A 232 -5.52 -12.13 -6.07
N LEU A 233 -5.28 -11.16 -6.96
CA LEU A 233 -5.41 -9.74 -6.61
C LEU A 233 -6.86 -9.26 -6.81
N GLN A 234 -7.42 -8.58 -5.81
CA GLN A 234 -8.74 -7.95 -5.89
C GLN A 234 -8.66 -6.49 -6.34
N GLY A 235 -7.50 -5.86 -6.17
CA GLY A 235 -7.29 -4.49 -6.60
C GLY A 235 -5.84 -4.15 -6.89
N ALA A 236 -5.65 -3.15 -7.75
CA ALA A 236 -4.40 -2.49 -8.04
C ALA A 236 -4.63 -1.00 -8.35
N LEU A 237 -3.93 -0.14 -7.64
CA LEU A 237 -3.94 1.32 -7.78
C LEU A 237 -2.55 1.84 -8.14
N ASP A 238 -2.41 2.46 -9.31
CA ASP A 238 -1.21 3.21 -9.65
C ASP A 238 -1.16 4.49 -8.82
N LEU A 239 -0.05 4.73 -8.14
CA LEU A 239 0.18 5.90 -7.30
C LEU A 239 0.99 6.94 -8.06
N TYR A 240 0.53 8.18 -7.99
CA TYR A 240 1.19 9.31 -8.64
C TYR A 240 1.46 10.44 -7.67
N ARG A 241 2.62 11.08 -7.85
CA ARG A 241 3.03 12.31 -7.16
C ARG A 241 2.90 13.50 -8.10
N PHE A 242 2.17 14.53 -7.67
CA PHE A 242 2.03 15.80 -8.37
C PHE A 242 2.71 16.91 -7.58
N ILE A 243 3.83 17.42 -8.10
CA ILE A 243 4.55 18.54 -7.47
C ILE A 243 4.03 19.88 -7.99
N HIS A 244 4.00 20.89 -7.12
CA HIS A 244 3.61 22.24 -7.50
C HIS A 244 4.76 23.07 -8.08
N THR A 245 5.98 22.80 -7.61
CA THR A 245 7.23 23.43 -8.04
C THR A 245 8.34 22.39 -8.00
N THR A 246 9.40 22.61 -8.75
CA THR A 246 10.63 21.80 -8.67
C THR A 246 11.61 22.34 -7.61
N THR A 247 11.41 23.58 -7.14
CA THR A 247 12.24 24.16 -6.08
C THR A 247 12.02 23.42 -4.77
N GLY A 248 13.09 22.86 -4.20
CA GLY A 248 13.03 22.07 -2.97
C GLY A 248 12.41 20.69 -3.13
N ALA A 249 11.98 20.33 -4.35
CA ALA A 249 11.53 18.97 -4.63
C ALA A 249 12.73 18.03 -4.71
N ASP A 250 12.62 16.89 -4.05
CA ASP A 250 13.47 15.75 -4.33
C ASP A 250 13.13 15.22 -5.72
N LEU A 251 14.09 15.38 -6.62
CA LEU A 251 14.04 14.97 -8.03
C LEU A 251 14.87 13.71 -8.28
N THR A 252 15.36 13.06 -7.22
CA THR A 252 16.23 11.88 -7.36
C THR A 252 15.44 10.59 -7.62
N VAL A 253 14.12 10.67 -7.76
CA VAL A 253 13.20 9.55 -7.51
C VAL A 253 12.11 9.43 -8.59
N GLY A 254 11.78 8.19 -9.01
CA GLY A 254 10.70 7.87 -9.95
C GLY A 254 10.97 8.14 -11.44
N ALA A 255 11.92 9.01 -11.79
CA ALA A 255 12.53 9.14 -13.11
C ALA A 255 13.67 10.19 -13.11
N SER A 256 14.45 10.28 -14.20
CA SER A 256 15.50 11.28 -14.36
C SER A 256 14.98 12.72 -14.17
N SER A 257 15.87 13.66 -13.86
CA SER A 257 15.54 15.08 -13.59
C SER A 257 14.72 15.79 -14.68
N GLY A 258 14.60 15.21 -15.88
CA GLY A 258 13.74 15.70 -16.97
C GLY A 258 12.25 15.37 -16.82
N ASN A 259 11.88 14.45 -15.93
CA ASN A 259 10.51 13.96 -15.80
C ASN A 259 9.74 14.59 -14.62
N ALA A 260 10.43 15.26 -13.71
CA ALA A 260 9.80 15.96 -12.61
C ALA A 260 9.29 17.32 -13.04
N VAL A 261 8.15 17.31 -13.73
CA VAL A 261 7.50 18.52 -14.25
C VAL A 261 6.39 18.95 -13.30
N ALA A 262 6.38 20.24 -12.93
CA ALA A 262 5.33 20.81 -12.11
C ALA A 262 3.95 20.62 -12.76
N GLY A 263 3.00 20.04 -12.03
CA GLY A 263 1.68 19.73 -12.56
C GLY A 263 1.54 18.37 -13.21
N THR A 264 2.62 17.69 -13.56
CA THR A 264 2.58 16.40 -14.22
C THR A 264 2.68 15.28 -13.18
N GLY A 265 1.81 14.27 -13.30
CA GLY A 265 1.80 13.16 -12.36
C GLY A 265 2.97 12.22 -12.62
N GLN A 266 3.84 12.11 -11.62
CA GLN A 266 4.98 11.19 -11.59
C GLN A 266 4.48 9.85 -11.06
N PHE A 267 4.51 8.80 -11.88
CA PHE A 267 4.23 7.46 -11.38
C PHE A 267 5.32 7.08 -10.35
N ILE A 268 4.91 6.55 -9.20
CA ILE A 268 5.85 6.16 -8.12
C ILE A 268 5.68 4.71 -7.66
N GLY A 269 4.65 4.01 -8.16
CA GLY A 269 4.45 2.59 -7.91
C GLY A 269 2.99 2.19 -8.02
N THR A 270 2.71 0.91 -7.88
CA THR A 270 1.36 0.34 -7.84
C THR A 270 1.14 -0.31 -6.48
N LEU A 271 0.09 0.10 -5.77
CA LEU A 271 -0.39 -0.55 -4.57
C LEU A 271 -1.37 -1.66 -4.95
N THR A 272 -1.18 -2.87 -4.44
CA THR A 272 -2.04 -4.03 -4.68
C THR A 272 -2.68 -4.52 -3.40
N LEU A 273 -3.85 -5.14 -3.55
CA LEU A 273 -4.65 -5.70 -2.46
C LEU A 273 -5.17 -7.07 -2.89
N ASP A 274 -4.94 -8.10 -2.07
CA ASP A 274 -5.48 -9.44 -2.30
C ASP A 274 -6.76 -9.70 -1.49
N SER A 275 -7.41 -10.84 -1.74
CA SER A 275 -8.68 -11.23 -1.10
C SER A 275 -8.58 -11.48 0.41
N THR A 276 -7.37 -11.61 0.94
CA THR A 276 -7.13 -11.77 2.38
C THR A 276 -6.79 -10.46 3.07
N GLY A 277 -6.72 -9.36 2.31
CA GLY A 277 -6.42 -8.03 2.80
C GLY A 277 -4.93 -7.70 2.89
N ASN A 278 -4.03 -8.49 2.27
CA ASN A 278 -2.61 -8.13 2.22
C ASN A 278 -2.41 -6.97 1.25
N LEU A 279 -1.85 -5.88 1.76
CA LEU A 279 -1.37 -4.78 0.93
C LEU A 279 0.09 -5.04 0.52
N LYS A 280 0.41 -4.70 -0.74
CA LYS A 280 1.80 -4.68 -1.23
C LYS A 280 2.00 -3.51 -2.17
N ILE A 281 3.21 -2.98 -2.24
CA ILE A 281 3.60 -1.99 -3.24
C ILE A 281 4.65 -2.58 -4.16
N GLN A 282 4.39 -2.49 -5.46
CA GLN A 282 5.36 -2.77 -6.51
C GLN A 282 5.76 -1.42 -7.12
N GLY A 283 7.01 -0.99 -7.00
CA GLY A 283 7.37 0.33 -7.50
C GLY A 283 7.83 0.37 -8.97
N VAL A 284 8.32 1.54 -9.37
CA VAL A 284 8.67 1.95 -10.74
C VAL A 284 9.94 1.33 -11.29
N GLY A 285 9.77 0.31 -12.13
CA GLY A 285 10.90 -0.20 -12.89
C GLY A 285 11.73 -1.22 -12.12
N SER A 286 11.18 -1.83 -11.07
CA SER A 286 11.51 -3.22 -10.81
C SER A 286 11.10 -3.99 -12.06
N ALA A 287 12.05 -4.30 -12.95
CA ALA A 287 11.89 -5.46 -13.80
C ALA A 287 11.32 -6.59 -12.90
N PRO A 288 10.33 -7.39 -13.36
CA PRO A 288 9.83 -8.54 -12.59
C PRO A 288 11.04 -9.20 -11.97
N PRO A 289 11.05 -9.54 -10.66
CA PRO A 289 12.25 -9.99 -10.00
C PRO A 289 12.97 -10.98 -10.92
N VAL A 290 14.08 -10.50 -11.49
CA VAL A 290 14.66 -11.18 -12.65
C VAL A 290 15.41 -12.34 -12.03
N ALA A 291 14.71 -13.46 -12.00
CA ALA A 291 15.04 -14.75 -11.43
C ALA A 291 14.60 -15.02 -9.98
N ASN A 292 13.55 -15.83 -9.84
CA ASN A 292 13.44 -16.78 -8.73
C ASN A 292 14.39 -17.98 -8.99
N PHE A 293 14.55 -18.91 -8.04
CA PHE A 293 15.42 -20.06 -8.22
C PHE A 293 15.19 -20.77 -9.57
N SER A 294 13.93 -20.97 -9.98
CA SER A 294 13.59 -21.70 -11.22
C SER A 294 14.06 -20.96 -12.48
N THR A 295 13.86 -19.64 -12.54
CA THR A 295 14.33 -18.84 -13.68
C THR A 295 15.86 -18.74 -13.67
N TRP A 296 16.46 -18.55 -12.50
CA TRP A 296 17.92 -18.54 -12.33
C TRP A 296 18.53 -19.86 -12.78
N ALA A 297 17.95 -20.98 -12.34
CA ALA A 297 18.39 -22.32 -12.68
C ALA A 297 18.33 -22.57 -14.18
N THR A 298 17.24 -22.15 -14.84
CA THR A 298 17.11 -22.26 -16.29
C THR A 298 18.16 -21.42 -17.01
N THR A 299 18.37 -20.16 -16.60
CA THR A 299 19.37 -19.26 -17.20
C THR A 299 20.80 -19.78 -17.05
N ASN A 300 21.10 -20.42 -15.93
CA ASN A 300 22.44 -20.90 -15.62
C ASN A 300 22.65 -22.39 -15.92
N ASN A 301 21.69 -23.04 -16.60
CA ASN A 301 21.72 -24.47 -16.94
C ASN A 301 21.96 -25.39 -15.73
N VAL A 302 21.42 -25.00 -14.58
CA VAL A 302 21.50 -25.74 -13.33
C VAL A 302 20.80 -27.08 -13.48
N THR A 303 21.44 -28.16 -13.01
CA THR A 303 20.90 -29.52 -13.04
C THR A 303 20.75 -30.09 -11.63
N GLY A 304 19.88 -31.08 -11.43
CA GLY A 304 19.65 -31.68 -10.10
C GLY A 304 18.71 -30.91 -9.17
N GLY A 305 18.19 -29.75 -9.59
CA GLY A 305 17.21 -28.97 -8.82
C GLY A 305 17.80 -28.28 -7.59
N VAL A 306 16.97 -27.81 -6.66
CA VAL A 306 17.40 -27.00 -5.48
C VAL A 306 18.45 -27.69 -4.60
N ASN A 307 18.38 -29.03 -4.49
CA ASN A 307 19.30 -29.82 -3.68
C ASN A 307 20.42 -30.47 -4.49
N GLY A 308 20.46 -30.21 -5.81
CA GLY A 308 21.57 -30.64 -6.66
C GLY A 308 22.82 -29.80 -6.41
N ASP A 309 23.89 -30.18 -7.10
CA ASP A 309 25.20 -29.54 -7.11
C ASP A 309 25.69 -29.66 -8.56
N SER A 310 25.46 -28.60 -9.35
CA SER A 310 25.56 -28.69 -10.81
C SER A 310 27.01 -28.82 -11.29
N ASP A 311 27.95 -28.25 -10.55
CA ASP A 311 29.37 -28.22 -10.89
C ASP A 311 30.23 -29.16 -10.02
N ASN A 312 29.61 -29.85 -9.05
CA ASN A 312 30.19 -30.86 -8.15
C ASN A 312 31.25 -30.30 -7.21
N ASP A 313 31.05 -29.08 -6.71
CA ASP A 313 31.98 -28.44 -5.79
C ASP A 313 31.59 -28.60 -4.30
N GLY A 314 30.46 -29.25 -4.03
CA GLY A 314 29.94 -29.52 -2.70
C GLY A 314 28.99 -28.45 -2.18
N ILE A 315 28.70 -27.40 -2.95
CA ILE A 315 27.72 -26.37 -2.63
C ILE A 315 26.41 -26.70 -3.35
N SER A 316 25.29 -26.67 -2.63
CA SER A 316 24.00 -26.92 -3.28
C SER A 316 23.59 -25.75 -4.17
N ASN A 317 22.91 -26.05 -5.28
CA ASN A 317 22.39 -25.05 -6.21
C ASN A 317 21.54 -23.98 -5.49
N LEU A 318 20.77 -24.35 -4.45
CA LEU A 318 20.01 -23.38 -3.65
C LEU A 318 20.92 -22.42 -2.87
N MET A 319 22.03 -22.92 -2.33
CA MET A 319 23.03 -22.09 -1.65
C MET A 319 23.73 -21.15 -2.63
N GLU A 320 24.08 -21.64 -3.82
CA GLU A 320 24.65 -20.81 -4.88
C GLU A 320 23.71 -19.70 -5.34
N TYR A 321 22.43 -20.04 -5.49
CA TYR A 321 21.38 -19.05 -5.70
C TYR A 321 21.32 -18.05 -4.54
N ALA A 322 21.21 -18.52 -3.30
CA ALA A 322 21.07 -17.66 -2.13
C ALA A 322 22.27 -16.72 -1.91
N LEU A 323 23.48 -17.13 -2.32
CA LEU A 323 24.71 -16.40 -2.03
C LEU A 323 25.37 -15.75 -3.26
N ALA A 324 24.64 -15.69 -4.39
CA ALA A 324 25.11 -15.11 -5.64
C ALA A 324 26.41 -15.73 -6.17
N LEU A 325 26.53 -17.06 -6.05
CA LEU A 325 27.66 -17.85 -6.56
C LEU A 325 27.42 -18.29 -8.02
N ASN A 326 28.43 -18.92 -8.61
CA ASN A 326 28.52 -19.40 -9.98
C ASN A 326 28.27 -20.93 -10.09
N PRO A 327 27.07 -21.34 -10.53
CA PRO A 327 26.68 -22.75 -10.63
C PRO A 327 27.33 -23.54 -11.78
N ALA A 328 28.25 -22.90 -12.51
CA ALA A 328 28.95 -23.49 -13.64
C ALA A 328 30.44 -23.72 -13.35
N GLY A 329 30.93 -23.39 -12.16
CA GLY A 329 32.31 -23.67 -11.79
C GLY A 329 32.66 -23.22 -10.39
N SER A 330 33.44 -24.05 -9.71
CA SER A 330 33.66 -23.97 -8.27
C SER A 330 34.01 -22.58 -7.75
N ASP A 331 33.26 -22.13 -6.74
CA ASP A 331 33.42 -20.83 -6.09
C ASP A 331 34.27 -20.87 -4.81
N GLY A 332 34.83 -22.04 -4.48
CA GLY A 332 35.56 -22.24 -3.24
C GLY A 332 34.63 -22.20 -2.04
N THR A 333 34.86 -21.29 -1.08
CA THR A 333 34.05 -21.20 0.14
C THR A 333 32.95 -20.13 0.02
N PRO A 334 31.66 -20.43 0.33
CA PRO A 334 30.53 -19.50 0.20
C PRO A 334 30.60 -18.20 1.03
N GLY A 335 31.59 -18.11 1.91
CA GLY A 335 31.79 -16.98 2.81
C GLY A 335 33.10 -17.14 3.57
N SER A 336 33.29 -16.29 4.58
CA SER A 336 34.43 -16.36 5.49
C SER A 336 33.97 -16.40 6.95
N PHE A 337 34.75 -17.10 7.76
CA PHE A 337 34.62 -17.08 9.21
C PHE A 337 35.93 -16.61 9.81
N ASN A 338 35.92 -15.44 10.45
CA ASN A 338 37.10 -14.86 11.09
C ASN A 338 36.75 -14.44 12.52
N GLY A 339 37.36 -15.11 13.50
CA GLY A 339 37.06 -14.92 14.91
C GLY A 339 35.60 -15.31 15.22
N SER A 340 34.78 -14.32 15.54
CA SER A 340 33.35 -14.48 15.84
C SER A 340 32.45 -13.87 14.75
N THR A 341 33.00 -13.61 13.56
CA THR A 341 32.27 -12.97 12.45
C THR A 341 32.16 -13.91 11.27
N ILE A 342 30.92 -14.20 10.87
CA ILE A 342 30.58 -14.86 9.61
C ILE A 342 30.26 -13.77 8.58
N SER A 343 30.88 -13.82 7.40
CA SER A 343 30.61 -12.89 6.28
C SER A 343 30.31 -13.66 5.01
N PHE A 344 29.19 -13.34 4.36
CA PHE A 344 28.80 -13.84 3.04
C PHE A 344 27.96 -12.79 2.31
N THR A 345 27.95 -12.86 0.98
CA THR A 345 27.14 -11.97 0.15
C THR A 345 25.80 -12.65 -0.10
N LYS A 346 24.69 -11.99 0.21
CA LYS A 346 23.35 -12.49 -0.17
C LYS A 346 23.02 -12.07 -1.58
N ARG A 347 22.38 -12.94 -2.37
CA ARG A 347 21.77 -12.55 -3.65
C ARG A 347 20.61 -11.60 -3.39
N ALA A 348 20.63 -10.44 -4.04
CA ALA A 348 19.62 -9.39 -3.84
C ALA A 348 18.22 -9.89 -4.20
N GLU A 349 18.09 -10.65 -5.28
CA GLU A 349 16.85 -11.22 -5.77
C GLU A 349 16.27 -12.25 -4.79
N ALA A 350 17.11 -13.11 -4.22
CA ALA A 350 16.70 -14.13 -3.26
C ALA A 350 16.14 -13.52 -1.96
N VAL A 351 16.72 -12.39 -1.53
CA VAL A 351 16.22 -11.60 -0.38
C VAL A 351 14.93 -10.87 -0.74
N THR A 352 14.89 -10.20 -1.90
CA THR A 352 13.74 -9.38 -2.33
C THR A 352 12.49 -10.23 -2.55
N ASN A 353 12.65 -11.44 -3.08
CA ASN A 353 11.55 -12.38 -3.35
C ASN A 353 11.13 -13.19 -2.14
N ASN A 354 11.89 -13.12 -1.04
CA ASN A 354 11.70 -13.98 0.11
C ASN A 354 11.79 -15.49 -0.25
N ASP A 355 12.65 -15.83 -1.22
CA ASP A 355 12.82 -17.20 -1.73
C ASP A 355 13.54 -18.10 -0.70
N VAL A 356 14.36 -17.49 0.16
CA VAL A 356 15.21 -18.18 1.15
C VAL A 356 15.20 -17.42 2.47
N THR A 357 15.08 -18.16 3.57
CA THR A 357 15.28 -17.63 4.92
C THR A 357 16.72 -17.87 5.35
N TYR A 358 17.42 -16.80 5.73
CA TYR A 358 18.78 -16.89 6.27
C TYR A 358 18.69 -16.93 7.80
N ALA A 359 19.14 -18.03 8.39
CA ALA A 359 19.26 -18.17 9.84
C ALA A 359 20.70 -18.53 10.21
N ILE A 360 21.20 -17.93 11.29
CA ILE A 360 22.43 -18.36 11.95
C ILE A 360 22.00 -19.40 12.98
N GLN A 361 22.52 -20.63 12.89
CA GLN A 361 22.36 -21.63 13.93
C GLN A 361 23.61 -21.65 14.80
N GLU A 362 23.40 -21.62 16.12
CA GLU A 362 24.44 -21.76 17.14
C GLU A 362 24.66 -23.22 17.54
#